data_AF-A0A355ITE4-F1
#
_entry.id   AF-A0A355ITE4-F1
#
_cell.length_a   1.000
_cell.length_b   1.000
_cell.length_c   1.000
_cell.angle_alpha   90.00
_cell.angle_beta   90.00
_cell.angle_gamma   90.00
#
_symmetry.space_group_name_H-M   'P 1'
#
loop_
_entity.id
_entity.type
_entity.pdbx_description
1 polymer ?
#
loop_
_entity_poly.entity_id
_entity_poly.type
_entity_poly.pdbx_seq_one_letter_code
_entity_poly.pdbx_strand_id
1 'polypeptide(L)'
;MSINDNWNNEWVPFSIFSVSAASLLYIGSAFPALRSREKTINFLMIPASPFEKFLYEFIERIVLFCVLFPILLYLFGNLALGIVHEIKQSIGDNFPSEYLSYQKIFKDVVPADAVSIIVLGVLAAFSIAFAGTIVFRKLPLIKTIIFVGVVFLVVVGYCILIFEEMKLNFPWIEPFFRGKSKAEVFSLFAVLLLIFNLIILSYAFFKLKEKEVS
;
A
#
# COMPACT_ATOMS: atom_id res chain seq x y z
N MET A 1 -36.73 -8.98 -15.53
CA MET A 1 -35.82 -8.16 -14.70
C MET A 1 -34.46 -8.32 -15.35
N SER A 2 -34.06 -7.39 -16.23
CA SER A 2 -32.79 -7.50 -16.95
C SER A 2 -31.68 -7.22 -15.96
N ILE A 3 -31.01 -8.29 -15.53
CA ILE A 3 -29.79 -8.18 -14.75
C ILE A 3 -28.75 -7.59 -15.72
N ASN A 4 -28.64 -6.26 -15.75
CA ASN A 4 -27.50 -5.58 -16.36
C ASN A 4 -26.32 -5.83 -15.41
N ASP A 5 -25.80 -7.06 -15.55
CA ASP A 5 -24.79 -7.70 -14.74
C ASP A 5 -23.44 -7.05 -15.04
N ASN A 6 -23.21 -5.87 -14.47
CA ASN A 6 -21.92 -5.21 -14.56
C ASN A 6 -20.96 -5.84 -13.53
N TRP A 7 -20.68 -7.13 -13.69
CA TRP A 7 -19.79 -7.93 -12.82
C TRP A 7 -18.47 -7.20 -12.57
N ASN A 8 -17.96 -6.48 -13.58
CA ASN A 8 -16.76 -5.66 -13.50
C ASN A 8 -16.74 -4.72 -12.28
N ASN A 9 -17.87 -4.17 -11.87
CA ASN A 9 -17.94 -3.21 -10.76
C ASN A 9 -17.78 -3.90 -9.39
N GLU A 10 -18.15 -5.17 -9.26
CA GLU A 10 -17.96 -5.97 -8.04
C GLU A 10 -16.53 -6.49 -7.89
N TRP A 11 -15.83 -6.73 -9.00
CA TRP A 11 -14.43 -7.17 -8.99
C TRP A 11 -13.45 -6.11 -8.49
N VAL A 12 -13.76 -4.83 -8.64
CA VAL A 12 -12.89 -3.72 -8.20
C VAL A 12 -12.66 -3.73 -6.69
N PRO A 13 -13.69 -3.64 -5.82
CA PRO A 13 -13.49 -3.64 -4.38
C PRO A 13 -12.84 -4.94 -3.89
N PHE A 14 -13.22 -6.09 -4.48
CA PHE A 14 -12.58 -7.37 -4.18
C PHE A 14 -11.08 -7.36 -4.52
N SER A 15 -10.71 -6.83 -5.68
CA SER A 15 -9.32 -6.72 -6.12
C SER A 15 -8.51 -5.80 -5.20
N ILE A 16 -9.04 -4.61 -4.89
CA ILE A 16 -8.38 -3.65 -3.99
C ILE A 16 -8.17 -4.27 -2.60
N PHE A 17 -9.20 -4.91 -2.05
CA PHE A 17 -9.13 -5.57 -0.75
C PHE A 17 -8.10 -6.71 -0.76
N SER A 18 -8.15 -7.59 -1.77
CA SER A 18 -7.25 -8.74 -1.89
C SER A 18 -5.80 -8.30 -2.04
N VAL A 19 -5.53 -7.31 -2.89
CA VAL A 19 -4.19 -6.72 -3.06
C VAL A 19 -3.69 -6.14 -1.75
N SER A 20 -4.52 -5.34 -1.06
CA SER A 20 -4.14 -4.65 0.18
C SER A 20 -3.90 -5.62 1.34
N ALA A 21 -4.75 -6.63 1.49
CA ALA A 21 -4.60 -7.64 2.54
C ALA A 21 -3.38 -8.52 2.28
N ALA A 22 -3.21 -9.02 1.05
CA ALA A 22 -2.08 -9.87 0.70
C ALA A 22 -0.75 -9.12 0.80
N SER A 23 -0.69 -7.86 0.34
CA SER A 23 0.51 -7.04 0.43
C SER A 23 0.92 -6.76 1.87
N LEU A 24 -0.03 -6.38 2.73
CA LEU A 24 0.26 -6.10 4.14
C LEU A 24 0.78 -7.35 4.86
N LEU A 25 0.18 -8.52 4.61
CA LEU A 25 0.65 -9.78 5.18
C LEU A 25 2.05 -10.15 4.66
N TYR A 26 2.28 -9.99 3.36
CA TYR A 26 3.56 -10.31 2.72
C TYR A 26 4.68 -9.37 3.20
N ILE A 27 4.45 -8.06 3.18
CA ILE A 27 5.39 -7.04 3.66
C ILE A 27 5.59 -7.15 5.17
N GLY A 28 4.53 -7.44 5.93
CA GLY A 28 4.62 -7.74 7.36
C GLY A 28 5.46 -8.98 7.69
N SER A 29 5.75 -9.81 6.68
CA SER A 29 6.66 -10.95 6.78
C SER A 29 8.13 -10.62 6.49
N ALA A 30 8.43 -9.37 6.10
CA ALA A 30 9.79 -8.92 5.81
C ALA A 30 10.75 -9.12 6.99
N PHE A 31 12.03 -9.33 6.65
CA PHE A 31 13.11 -9.61 7.60
C PHE A 31 12.79 -10.73 8.61
N PRO A 32 12.42 -11.94 8.15
CA PRO A 32 12.14 -13.05 9.06
C PRO A 32 13.35 -13.42 9.92
N ALA A 33 14.56 -13.14 9.44
CA ALA A 33 15.80 -13.39 10.17
C ALA A 33 15.94 -12.52 11.43
N LEU A 34 15.36 -11.31 11.46
CA LEU A 34 15.47 -10.39 12.60
C LEU A 34 14.56 -10.76 13.78
N ARG A 35 13.73 -11.81 13.63
CA ARG A 35 12.72 -12.21 14.63
C ARG A 35 13.30 -13.04 15.78
N SER A 36 14.40 -13.74 15.56
CA SER A 36 15.08 -14.58 16.57
C SER A 36 16.55 -14.25 16.64
N ARG A 37 17.12 -14.21 17.85
CA ARG A 37 18.52 -13.83 18.07
C ARG A 37 19.50 -14.67 17.24
N GLU A 38 19.29 -15.98 17.17
CA GLU A 38 20.12 -16.91 16.40
C GLU A 38 20.10 -16.58 14.89
N LYS A 39 18.90 -16.45 14.29
CA LYS A 39 18.78 -16.07 12.88
C LYS A 39 19.31 -14.67 12.59
N THR A 40 19.20 -13.73 13.54
CA THR A 40 19.79 -12.40 13.41
C THR A 40 21.30 -12.53 13.26
N ILE A 41 21.97 -13.26 14.16
CA ILE A 41 23.43 -13.45 14.09
C ILE A 41 23.83 -14.04 12.74
N ASN A 42 23.15 -15.10 12.29
CA ASN A 42 23.42 -15.71 10.99
C ASN A 42 23.23 -14.73 9.82
N PHE A 43 22.18 -13.90 9.87
CA PHE A 43 21.92 -12.88 8.84
C PHE A 43 22.94 -11.74 8.85
N LEU A 44 23.43 -11.36 10.03
CA LEU A 44 24.48 -10.34 10.16
C LEU A 44 25.83 -10.86 9.64
N MET A 45 26.12 -12.15 9.81
CA MET A 45 27.35 -12.78 9.33
C MET A 45 27.44 -12.96 7.80
N ILE A 46 26.33 -12.79 7.07
CA ILE A 46 26.36 -12.80 5.60
C ILE A 46 27.24 -11.63 5.14
N PRO A 47 28.27 -11.88 4.29
CA PRO A 47 29.21 -10.88 3.80
C PRO A 47 28.56 -10.02 2.70
N ALA A 48 27.50 -9.32 3.07
CA ALA A 48 26.80 -8.35 2.25
C ALA A 48 26.68 -7.05 3.05
N SER A 49 26.73 -5.92 2.36
CA SER A 49 26.55 -4.63 2.99
C SER A 49 25.13 -4.49 3.57
N PRO A 50 24.93 -3.64 4.58
CA PRO A 50 23.62 -3.49 5.23
C PRO A 50 22.60 -2.87 4.26
N PHE A 51 23.11 -2.06 3.33
CA PHE A 51 22.33 -1.46 2.25
C PHE A 51 21.86 -2.51 1.23
N GLU A 52 22.71 -3.43 0.81
CA GLU A 52 22.31 -4.52 -0.09
C GLU A 52 21.23 -5.40 0.54
N LYS A 53 21.40 -5.77 1.82
CA LYS A 53 20.40 -6.53 2.59
C LYS A 53 19.06 -5.80 2.64
N PHE A 54 19.08 -4.49 2.91
CA PHE A 54 17.88 -3.66 2.93
C PHE A 54 17.22 -3.55 1.56
N LEU A 55 18.00 -3.25 0.52
CA LEU A 55 17.53 -3.06 -0.84
C LEU A 55 16.95 -4.36 -1.41
N TYR A 56 17.57 -5.50 -1.12
CA TYR A 56 17.07 -6.81 -1.53
C TYR A 56 15.68 -7.08 -0.95
N GLU A 57 15.49 -6.93 0.36
CA GLU A 57 14.18 -7.11 0.99
C GLU A 57 13.17 -6.06 0.52
N PHE A 58 13.59 -4.82 0.28
CA PHE A 58 12.70 -3.79 -0.28
C PHE A 58 12.21 -4.15 -1.69
N ILE A 59 13.12 -4.55 -2.58
CA ILE A 59 12.79 -4.96 -3.95
C ILE A 59 11.92 -6.20 -3.94
N GLU A 60 12.28 -7.23 -3.17
CA GLU A 60 11.55 -8.50 -3.13
C GLU A 60 10.18 -8.38 -2.47
N ARG A 61 10.06 -7.63 -1.35
CA ARG A 61 8.79 -7.53 -0.60
C ARG A 61 7.83 -6.50 -1.17
N ILE A 62 8.34 -5.39 -1.69
CA ILE A 62 7.49 -4.27 -2.15
C ILE A 62 7.45 -4.25 -3.67
N VAL A 63 8.57 -4.06 -4.35
CA VAL A 63 8.59 -3.84 -5.81
C VAL A 63 8.08 -5.08 -6.55
N LEU A 64 8.64 -6.25 -6.24
CA LEU A 64 8.29 -7.50 -6.89
C LEU A 64 6.85 -7.91 -6.58
N PHE A 65 6.40 -7.75 -5.33
CA PHE A 65 5.00 -8.03 -4.97
C PHE A 65 4.01 -7.11 -5.71
N CYS A 66 4.28 -5.80 -5.75
CA CYS A 66 3.45 -4.83 -6.44
C CYS A 66 3.30 -5.12 -7.95
N VAL A 67 4.29 -5.77 -8.57
CA VAL A 67 4.25 -6.14 -9.99
C VAL A 67 3.64 -7.53 -10.18
N LEU A 68 4.11 -8.53 -9.43
CA LEU A 68 3.69 -9.92 -9.61
C LEU A 68 2.23 -10.14 -9.20
N PHE A 69 1.78 -9.52 -8.11
CA PHE A 69 0.44 -9.81 -7.59
C PHE A 69 -0.68 -9.36 -8.52
N PRO A 70 -0.67 -8.15 -9.11
CA PRO A 70 -1.64 -7.78 -10.15
C PRO A 70 -1.57 -8.70 -11.37
N ILE A 71 -0.37 -9.11 -11.80
CA ILE A 71 -0.24 -10.06 -12.93
C ILE A 71 -0.93 -11.38 -12.60
N LEU A 72 -0.69 -11.93 -11.40
CA LEU A 72 -1.33 -13.17 -10.96
C LEU A 72 -2.85 -13.00 -10.86
N LEU A 73 -3.33 -11.90 -10.26
CA LEU A 73 -4.76 -11.63 -10.13
C LEU A 73 -5.45 -11.55 -11.51
N TYR A 74 -4.79 -10.95 -12.50
CA TYR A 74 -5.28 -10.91 -13.88
C TYR A 74 -5.36 -12.29 -14.51
N LEU A 75 -4.29 -13.08 -14.40
CA LEU A 75 -4.22 -14.41 -14.97
C LEU A 75 -5.26 -15.33 -14.35
N PHE A 76 -5.34 -15.37 -13.02
CA PHE A 76 -6.32 -16.20 -12.31
C PHE A 76 -7.76 -15.71 -12.51
N GLY A 77 -7.99 -14.39 -12.54
CA GLY A 77 -9.31 -13.82 -12.81
C GLY A 77 -9.83 -14.21 -14.19
N ASN A 78 -9.00 -14.07 -15.23
CA ASN A 78 -9.39 -14.46 -16.59
C ASN A 78 -9.51 -15.97 -16.78
N LEU A 79 -8.65 -16.76 -16.12
CA LEU A 79 -8.76 -18.22 -16.14
C LEU A 79 -10.06 -18.68 -15.47
N ALA A 80 -10.43 -18.09 -14.33
CA ALA A 80 -11.69 -18.38 -13.66
C ALA A 80 -12.91 -18.02 -14.52
N LEU A 81 -12.88 -16.85 -15.17
CA LEU A 81 -13.94 -16.44 -16.11
C LEU A 81 -14.05 -17.39 -17.30
N GLY A 82 -12.91 -17.85 -17.85
CA GLY A 82 -12.88 -18.84 -18.93
C GLY A 82 -13.54 -20.16 -18.52
N ILE A 83 -13.22 -20.69 -17.34
CA ILE A 83 -13.84 -21.92 -16.83
C ILE A 83 -15.35 -21.75 -16.63
N VAL A 84 -15.78 -20.63 -16.05
CA VAL A 84 -17.20 -20.35 -15.84
C VAL A 84 -17.95 -20.23 -17.16
N HIS A 85 -17.35 -19.59 -18.17
CA HIS A 85 -17.93 -19.48 -19.50
C HIS A 85 -18.17 -20.84 -20.14
N GLU A 86 -17.17 -21.72 -20.15
CA GLU A 86 -17.28 -23.09 -20.69
C GLU A 86 -18.38 -23.91 -19.97
N ILE A 87 -18.44 -23.81 -18.64
CA ILE A 87 -19.49 -24.49 -17.85
C ILE A 87 -20.88 -23.94 -18.19
N LYS A 88 -21.05 -22.62 -18.26
CA LYS A 88 -22.36 -22.00 -18.55
C LYS A 88 -22.83 -22.28 -19.96
N GLN A 89 -21.92 -22.24 -20.94
CA GLN A 89 -22.21 -22.63 -22.32
C GLN A 89 -22.67 -24.09 -22.38
N SER A 90 -22.06 -24.99 -21.61
CA SER A 90 -22.45 -26.41 -21.58
C SER A 90 -23.87 -26.65 -21.03
N ILE A 91 -24.40 -25.73 -20.23
CA ILE A 91 -25.75 -25.81 -19.64
C ILE A 91 -26.79 -25.06 -20.51
N GLY A 92 -26.36 -24.46 -21.64
CA GLY A 92 -27.22 -23.71 -22.55
C GLY A 92 -27.58 -22.30 -22.07
N ASP A 93 -26.81 -21.77 -21.12
CA ASP A 93 -26.99 -20.42 -20.57
C ASP A 93 -26.02 -19.44 -21.27
N ASN A 94 -26.56 -18.40 -21.90
CA ASN A 94 -25.76 -17.39 -22.58
C ASN A 94 -25.23 -16.37 -21.58
N PHE A 95 -24.09 -16.68 -20.97
CA PHE A 95 -23.42 -15.79 -20.04
C PHE A 95 -22.53 -14.78 -20.78
N PRO A 96 -22.78 -13.45 -20.68
CA PRO A 96 -21.92 -12.44 -21.27
C PRO A 96 -20.59 -12.41 -20.50
N SER A 97 -19.56 -13.06 -21.06
CA SER A 97 -18.23 -13.08 -20.47
C SER A 97 -17.41 -11.90 -20.98
N GLU A 98 -17.48 -10.76 -20.29
CA GLU A 98 -16.41 -9.77 -20.43
C GLU A 98 -15.19 -10.24 -19.65
N TYR A 99 -14.05 -10.37 -20.33
CA TYR A 99 -12.78 -10.63 -19.66
C TYR A 99 -12.39 -9.45 -18.76
N LEU A 100 -11.73 -9.77 -17.64
CA LEU A 100 -11.24 -8.77 -16.71
C LEU A 100 -10.19 -7.90 -17.41
N SER A 101 -10.45 -6.60 -17.46
CA SER A 101 -9.54 -5.61 -18.06
C SER A 101 -9.18 -4.53 -17.06
N TYR A 102 -7.92 -4.48 -16.67
CA TYR A 102 -7.42 -3.42 -15.77
C TYR A 102 -7.60 -2.03 -16.36
N GLN A 103 -7.54 -1.88 -17.68
CA GLN A 103 -7.74 -0.56 -18.30
C GLN A 103 -9.14 0.00 -18.04
N LYS A 104 -10.17 -0.85 -18.04
CA LYS A 104 -11.54 -0.44 -17.67
C LYS A 104 -11.60 -0.10 -16.17
N ILE A 105 -11.06 -0.98 -15.33
CA ILE A 105 -11.02 -0.78 -13.87
C ILE A 105 -10.35 0.55 -13.48
N PHE A 106 -9.18 0.87 -14.03
CA PHE A 106 -8.47 2.09 -13.68
C PHE A 106 -9.11 3.35 -14.25
N LYS A 107 -9.71 3.29 -15.46
CA LYS A 107 -10.38 4.45 -16.08
C LYS A 107 -11.67 4.84 -15.37
N ASP A 108 -12.43 3.85 -14.91
CA ASP A 108 -13.76 4.08 -14.34
C ASP A 108 -13.72 4.42 -12.84
N VAL A 109 -12.67 3.97 -12.13
CA VAL A 109 -12.60 4.07 -10.66
C VAL A 109 -11.68 5.20 -10.19
N VAL A 110 -10.58 5.43 -10.91
CA VAL A 110 -9.53 6.35 -10.44
C VAL A 110 -9.43 7.55 -11.39
N PRO A 111 -9.75 8.76 -10.93
CA PRO A 111 -9.54 9.94 -11.74
C PRO A 111 -8.04 10.14 -11.96
N ALA A 112 -7.66 10.48 -13.19
CA ALA A 112 -6.26 10.46 -13.64
C ALA A 112 -5.32 11.34 -12.78
N ASP A 113 -5.86 12.41 -12.20
CA ASP A 113 -5.18 13.34 -11.30
C ASP A 113 -4.94 12.78 -9.89
N ALA A 114 -5.71 11.78 -9.46
CA ALA A 114 -5.55 11.14 -8.15
C ALA A 114 -4.64 9.90 -8.16
N VAL A 115 -4.27 9.39 -9.34
CA VAL A 115 -3.45 8.17 -9.48
C VAL A 115 -2.13 8.30 -8.73
N SER A 116 -1.45 9.44 -8.85
CA SER A 116 -0.15 9.68 -8.19
C SER A 116 -0.25 9.61 -6.67
N ILE A 117 -1.29 10.22 -6.09
CA ILE A 117 -1.53 10.20 -4.64
C ILE A 117 -1.86 8.80 -4.17
N ILE A 118 -2.70 8.07 -4.90
CA ILE A 118 -3.07 6.70 -4.52
C ILE A 118 -1.84 5.81 -4.54
N VAL A 119 -1.03 5.85 -5.61
CA VAL A 119 0.19 5.06 -5.73
C VAL A 119 1.18 5.40 -4.60
N LEU A 120 1.43 6.69 -4.35
CA LEU A 120 2.35 7.12 -3.30
C LEU A 120 1.82 6.86 -1.88
N GLY A 121 0.49 6.89 -1.69
CA GLY A 121 -0.18 6.55 -0.44
C GLY A 121 -0.09 5.06 -0.14
N VAL A 122 -0.30 4.21 -1.14
CA VAL A 122 -0.09 2.75 -1.03
C VAL A 122 1.38 2.46 -0.72
N LEU A 123 2.31 3.12 -1.42
CA LEU A 123 3.74 3.00 -1.13
C LEU A 123 4.08 3.46 0.30
N ALA A 124 3.44 4.53 0.79
CA ALA A 124 3.62 4.99 2.17
C ALA A 124 3.16 3.95 3.19
N ALA A 125 1.99 3.34 2.97
CA ALA A 125 1.49 2.28 3.83
C ALA A 125 2.45 1.07 3.86
N PHE A 126 2.99 0.70 2.70
CA PHE A 126 3.96 -0.39 2.57
C PHE A 126 5.30 -0.07 3.22
N SER A 127 5.82 1.15 3.03
CA SER A 127 7.04 1.63 3.67
C SER A 127 6.91 1.64 5.19
N ILE A 128 5.76 2.05 5.73
CA ILE A 128 5.48 2.02 7.17
C ILE A 128 5.45 0.58 7.68
N ALA A 129 4.72 -0.31 7.01
CA ALA A 129 4.65 -1.73 7.39
C ALA A 129 6.06 -2.37 7.38
N PHE A 130 6.83 -2.11 6.32
CA PHE A 130 8.20 -2.57 6.15
C PHE A 130 9.13 -2.04 7.23
N ALA A 131 9.13 -0.72 7.50
CA ALA A 131 9.90 -0.12 8.58
C ALA A 131 9.54 -0.74 9.95
N GLY A 132 8.25 -0.99 10.16
CA GLY A 132 7.71 -1.70 11.32
C GLY A 132 8.33 -3.07 11.57
N THR A 133 8.58 -3.85 10.51
CA THR A 133 9.24 -5.16 10.62
C THR A 133 10.68 -5.07 11.13
N ILE A 134 11.37 -3.99 10.79
CA ILE A 134 12.73 -3.73 11.28
C ILE A 134 12.68 -3.24 12.72
N VAL A 135 11.71 -2.41 13.12
CA VAL A 135 11.64 -1.89 14.50
C VAL A 135 11.25 -2.99 15.50
N PHE A 136 10.22 -3.78 15.19
CA PHE A 136 9.60 -4.69 16.16
C PHE A 136 10.00 -6.15 15.94
N ARG A 137 10.59 -6.80 16.97
CA ARG A 137 10.98 -8.23 16.89
C ARG A 137 9.79 -9.21 16.88
N LYS A 138 8.77 -8.94 17.70
CA LYS A 138 7.57 -9.79 17.86
C LYS A 138 6.33 -9.04 17.43
N LEU A 139 5.51 -9.67 16.58
CA LEU A 139 4.26 -9.15 16.02
C LEU A 139 4.42 -7.76 15.39
N PRO A 140 5.31 -7.61 14.39
CA PRO A 140 5.66 -6.31 13.84
C PRO A 140 4.45 -5.58 13.26
N LEU A 141 3.64 -6.26 12.46
CA LEU A 141 2.49 -5.67 11.81
C LEU A 141 1.48 -5.10 12.82
N ILE A 142 1.10 -5.89 13.84
CA ILE A 142 0.14 -5.46 14.88
C ILE A 142 0.67 -4.22 15.61
N LYS A 143 1.96 -4.22 15.99
CA LYS A 143 2.56 -3.10 16.71
C LYS A 143 2.67 -1.85 15.86
N THR A 144 2.97 -2.00 14.58
CA THR A 144 3.00 -0.87 13.64
C THR A 144 1.61 -0.27 13.48
N ILE A 145 0.57 -1.08 13.29
CA ILE A 145 -0.80 -0.59 13.17
C ILE A 145 -1.22 0.16 14.44
N ILE A 146 -0.96 -0.41 15.62
CA ILE A 146 -1.28 0.25 16.90
C ILE A 146 -0.48 1.56 17.04
N PHE A 147 0.82 1.54 16.77
CA PHE A 147 1.69 2.72 16.89
C PHE A 147 1.24 3.84 15.95
N VAL A 148 1.02 3.52 14.68
CA VAL A 148 0.55 4.49 13.67
C VAL A 148 -0.82 5.01 14.04
N GLY A 149 -1.74 4.14 14.48
CA GLY A 149 -3.08 4.54 14.93
C GLY A 149 -3.03 5.49 16.12
N VAL A 150 -2.20 5.20 17.12
CA VAL A 150 -2.00 6.08 18.29
C VAL A 150 -1.39 7.42 17.88
N VAL A 151 -0.33 7.42 17.07
CA VAL A 151 0.29 8.66 16.58
C VAL A 151 -0.71 9.49 15.79
N PHE A 152 -1.50 8.86 14.92
CA PHE A 152 -2.53 9.54 14.14
C PHE A 152 -3.61 10.15 15.04
N LEU A 153 -4.11 9.41 16.02
CA LEU A 153 -5.09 9.93 16.99
C LEU A 153 -4.55 11.10 17.80
N VAL A 154 -3.29 11.04 18.23
CA VAL A 154 -2.64 12.14 18.96
C VAL A 154 -2.49 13.36 18.07
N VAL A 155 -2.02 13.21 16.82
CA VAL A 155 -1.84 14.32 15.89
C VAL A 155 -3.18 14.95 15.51
N VAL A 156 -4.17 14.14 15.13
CA VAL A 156 -5.51 14.64 14.78
C VAL A 156 -6.19 15.27 16.00
N GLY A 157 -6.12 14.63 17.17
CA GLY A 157 -6.64 15.18 18.41
C GLY A 157 -5.98 16.50 18.78
N TYR A 158 -4.66 16.60 18.66
CA TYR A 158 -3.92 17.85 18.88
C TYR A 158 -4.33 18.94 17.87
N CYS A 159 -4.49 18.59 16.59
CA CYS A 159 -5.00 19.52 15.58
C CYS A 159 -6.41 20.00 15.93
N ILE A 160 -7.32 19.11 16.32
CA ILE A 160 -8.69 19.47 16.72
C ILE A 160 -8.68 20.41 17.93
N LEU A 161 -7.91 20.11 18.97
CA LEU A 161 -7.81 20.97 20.16
C LEU A 161 -7.26 22.36 19.83
N ILE A 162 -6.23 22.43 18.99
CA ILE A 162 -5.73 23.71 18.48
C ILE A 162 -6.81 24.45 17.68
N PHE A 163 -7.56 23.74 16.84
CA PHE A 163 -8.60 24.34 16.01
C PHE A 163 -9.75 24.90 16.85
N GLU A 164 -10.14 24.18 17.90
CA GLU A 164 -11.17 24.60 18.84
C GLU A 164 -10.73 25.83 19.65
N GLU A 165 -9.49 25.83 20.17
CA GLU A 165 -8.94 26.93 20.96
C GLU A 165 -8.77 28.21 20.13
N MET A 166 -8.35 28.10 18.86
CA MET A 166 -8.12 29.28 18.01
C MET A 166 -9.39 29.84 17.34
N LYS A 167 -10.57 29.21 17.49
CA LYS A 167 -11.84 29.62 16.83
C LYS A 167 -11.69 29.90 15.32
N LEU A 168 -10.81 29.18 14.64
CA LEU A 168 -10.41 29.48 13.26
C LEU A 168 -11.41 28.92 12.24
N ASN A 169 -12.23 29.80 11.66
CA ASN A 169 -12.87 29.56 10.36
C ASN A 169 -11.81 29.71 9.24
N PHE A 170 -10.93 28.71 9.09
CA PHE A 170 -9.85 28.52 8.09
C PHE A 170 -9.40 29.69 7.16
N PRO A 171 -8.98 30.88 7.63
CA PRO A 171 -8.53 31.95 6.74
C PRO A 171 -7.06 31.77 6.30
N TRP A 172 -6.32 30.86 6.95
CA TRP A 172 -4.88 30.64 6.74
C TRP A 172 -4.58 29.48 5.78
N ILE A 173 -5.49 28.50 5.69
CA ILE A 173 -5.43 27.42 4.70
C ILE A 173 -5.94 27.92 3.34
N GLU A 174 -6.93 28.81 3.37
CA GLU A 174 -7.49 29.41 2.17
C GLU A 174 -6.42 30.00 1.24
N PRO A 175 -5.46 30.84 1.67
CA PRO A 175 -4.41 31.36 0.79
C PRO A 175 -3.47 30.29 0.20
N PHE A 176 -3.33 29.11 0.81
CA PHE A 176 -2.53 28.02 0.22
C PHE A 176 -3.23 27.34 -0.97
N PHE A 177 -4.56 27.30 -0.95
CA PHE A 177 -5.38 26.65 -1.98
C PHE A 177 -6.11 27.65 -2.89
N ARG A 178 -6.18 28.92 -2.51
CA ARG A 178 -6.86 29.98 -3.26
C ARG A 178 -6.11 30.24 -4.56
N GLY A 179 -6.81 30.05 -5.67
CA GLY A 179 -6.27 30.23 -7.01
C GLY A 179 -5.47 29.04 -7.57
N LYS A 180 -5.31 27.95 -6.79
CA LYS A 180 -4.65 26.73 -7.29
C LYS A 180 -5.67 25.80 -7.94
N SER A 181 -5.27 25.20 -9.06
CA SER A 181 -6.05 24.13 -9.67
C SER A 181 -6.02 22.87 -8.80
N LYS A 182 -7.06 22.00 -8.91
CA LYS A 182 -7.08 20.70 -8.21
C LYS A 182 -5.82 19.86 -8.48
N ALA A 183 -5.32 19.92 -9.72
CA ALA A 183 -4.11 19.21 -10.14
C ALA A 183 -2.85 19.72 -9.41
N GLU A 184 -2.70 21.03 -9.19
CA GLU A 184 -1.57 21.58 -8.43
C GLU A 184 -1.61 21.16 -6.97
N VAL A 185 -2.81 21.14 -6.37
CA VAL A 185 -3.00 20.69 -5.00
C VAL A 185 -2.61 19.22 -4.86
N PHE A 186 -3.07 18.37 -5.79
CA PHE A 186 -2.73 16.97 -5.78
C PHE A 186 -1.24 16.70 -6.01
N SER A 187 -0.60 17.46 -6.90
CA SER A 187 0.85 17.39 -7.11
C SER A 187 1.62 17.75 -5.83
N LEU A 188 1.20 18.79 -5.10
CA LEU A 188 1.82 19.17 -3.83
C LEU A 188 1.71 18.04 -2.79
N PHE A 189 0.52 17.44 -2.64
CA PHE A 189 0.33 16.30 -1.75
C PHE A 189 1.17 15.08 -2.17
N ALA A 190 1.28 14.81 -3.48
CA ALA A 190 2.14 13.76 -3.99
C ALA A 190 3.62 13.99 -3.62
N VAL A 191 4.14 15.23 -3.76
CA VAL A 191 5.51 15.57 -3.34
C VAL A 191 5.70 15.37 -1.83
N LEU A 192 4.75 15.80 -1.00
CA LEU A 192 4.82 15.57 0.45
C LEU A 192 4.84 14.09 0.80
N LEU A 193 4.00 13.27 0.14
CA LEU A 193 3.98 11.82 0.32
C LEU A 193 5.28 11.17 -0.13
N LEU A 194 5.90 11.66 -1.21
CA LEU A 194 7.20 11.19 -1.67
C LEU A 194 8.29 11.44 -0.63
N ILE A 195 8.37 12.67 -0.10
CA ILE A 195 9.32 13.05 0.95
C ILE A 195 9.10 12.20 2.20
N PHE A 196 7.84 12.01 2.60
CA PHE A 196 7.46 11.18 3.73
C PHE A 196 7.92 9.72 3.57
N ASN A 197 7.70 9.12 2.39
CA ASN A 197 8.20 7.78 2.06
C ASN A 197 9.73 7.71 2.21
N LEU A 198 10.44 8.71 1.69
CA LEU A 198 11.90 8.74 1.72
C LEU A 198 12.42 8.84 3.17
N ILE A 199 11.76 9.62 4.02
CA ILE A 199 12.09 9.72 5.46
C ILE A 199 11.88 8.36 6.15
N ILE A 200 10.74 7.69 5.92
CA ILE A 200 10.44 6.39 6.54
C ILE A 200 11.45 5.33 6.10
N LEU A 201 11.77 5.27 4.81
CA LEU A 201 12.74 4.31 4.30
C LEU A 201 14.15 4.58 4.83
N SER A 202 14.54 5.85 4.93
CA SER A 202 15.81 6.25 5.54
C SER A 202 15.87 5.86 7.02
N TYR A 203 14.78 6.09 7.76
CA TYR A 203 14.65 5.66 9.16
C TYR A 203 14.78 4.14 9.30
N ALA A 204 14.08 3.39 8.45
CA ALA A 204 14.12 1.93 8.42
C ALA A 204 15.55 1.41 8.17
N PHE A 205 16.27 2.04 7.24
CA PHE A 205 17.68 1.73 6.95
C PHE A 205 18.60 2.00 8.15
N PHE A 206 18.50 3.18 8.78
CA PHE A 206 19.32 3.49 9.96
C PHE A 206 19.02 2.55 11.12
N LYS A 207 17.75 2.15 11.30
CA LYS A 207 17.36 1.19 12.33
C LYS A 207 17.95 -0.20 12.08
N LEU A 208 18.05 -0.62 10.81
CA LEU A 208 18.73 -1.87 10.46
C LEU A 208 20.21 -1.79 10.81
N LYS A 209 20.87 -0.67 10.49
CA LYS A 209 22.28 -0.44 10.80
C LYS A 209 22.58 -0.45 12.30
N GLU A 210 21.72 0.15 13.12
CA GLU A 210 21.86 0.11 14.59
C GLU A 210 21.86 -1.33 15.14
N LYS A 211 21.08 -2.23 14.52
CA LYS A 211 20.99 -3.64 14.93
C LYS A 211 22.21 -4.47 14.55
N GLU A 212 23.04 -4.01 13.63
CA GLU A 212 24.30 -4.69 13.29
C GLU A 212 25.39 -4.43 14.32
N VAL A 213 25.36 -3.25 14.94
CA VAL A 213 26.38 -2.82 15.90
C VAL A 213 26.05 -3.29 17.34
N SER A 214 24.79 -3.64 17.59
CA SER A 214 24.26 -4.04 18.91
C SER A 214 24.25 -5.56 19.13
#